data_AF-D4CDG7-F1
#
_entry.id   AF-D4CDG7-F1
#
_cell.length_a   1.000
_cell.length_b   1.000
_cell.length_c   1.000
_cell.angle_alpha   90.00
_cell.angle_beta   90.00
_cell.angle_gamma   90.00
#
_symmetry.space_group_name_H-M   'P 1'
#
loop_
_entity.id
_entity.type
_entity.pdbx_description
1 polymer ?
#
loop_
_entity_poly.entity_id
_entity_poly.type
_entity_poly.pdbx_seq_one_letter_code
_entity_poly.pdbx_strand_id
1 'polypeptide(L)'
;MPYGQNTERLLCRNIKTAGCWVEKMVRKKAGQEKPGWNDAKGQRETDGQENKNRGREEKNTERRRKRQRLWVLFLETLYISAFTFGGGFVIVTFMKRKFVDGLHWIDEKEMLDFTALAQSSPGAIAVNAAILVGLKVCGPPGVAVAVLGTVLPPMAILSVISFFYETFSANPYVALTMQGMQAGVAAVILDVACELGTGVARERSIYSVLILAGAFAADFFLGINVICIILTAAAAGALRMVIFRRRRAER
;
A
#
# COMPACT_ATOMS: atom_id res chain seq x y z
N MET A 1 -2.79 -12.05 -25.76
CA MET A 1 -2.99 -10.94 -26.72
C MET A 1 -3.69 -11.50 -27.95
N PRO A 2 -4.87 -10.98 -28.31
CA PRO A 2 -4.96 -10.20 -29.55
C PRO A 2 -5.92 -9.00 -29.43
N TYR A 3 -5.41 -7.78 -29.64
CA TYR A 3 -6.20 -6.56 -29.82
C TYR A 3 -5.52 -5.76 -30.93
N GLY A 4 -5.99 -5.89 -32.18
CA GLY A 4 -5.30 -5.28 -33.33
C GLY A 4 -6.14 -4.93 -34.56
N GLN A 5 -7.46 -5.16 -34.58
CA GLN A 5 -8.27 -4.92 -35.79
C GLN A 5 -9.53 -4.05 -35.61
N ASN A 6 -9.80 -3.54 -34.41
CA ASN A 6 -11.05 -2.78 -34.17
C ASN A 6 -10.88 -1.25 -34.26
N THR A 7 -9.65 -0.75 -34.41
CA THR A 7 -9.33 0.68 -34.37
C THR A 7 -9.57 1.40 -35.72
N GLU A 8 -9.37 0.73 -36.86
CA GLU A 8 -9.52 1.38 -38.17
C GLU A 8 -10.98 1.65 -38.55
N ARG A 9 -11.92 0.81 -38.10
CA ARG A 9 -13.37 1.02 -38.34
C ARG A 9 -13.95 2.21 -37.57
N LEU A 10 -13.36 2.57 -36.44
CA LEU A 10 -13.76 3.74 -35.65
C LEU A 10 -13.23 5.06 -36.23
N LEU A 11 -12.04 5.07 -36.84
CA LEU A 11 -11.50 6.28 -37.48
C LEU A 11 -12.28 6.70 -38.74
N CYS A 12 -12.67 5.75 -39.60
CA CYS A 12 -13.41 6.09 -40.84
C CYS A 12 -14.82 6.64 -40.60
N ARG A 13 -15.50 6.29 -39.49
CA ARG A 13 -16.77 6.92 -39.11
C ARG A 13 -16.60 8.36 -38.62
N ASN A 14 -15.49 8.66 -37.94
CA ASN A 14 -15.24 9.98 -37.35
C ASN A 14 -14.91 11.05 -38.40
N ILE A 15 -14.28 10.68 -39.52
CA ILE A 15 -13.93 11.63 -40.59
C ILE A 15 -15.18 12.08 -41.38
N LYS A 16 -16.15 11.17 -41.63
CA LYS A 16 -17.42 11.54 -42.27
C LYS A 16 -18.30 12.43 -41.39
N THR A 17 -18.28 12.24 -40.06
CA THR A 17 -19.00 13.13 -39.13
C THR A 17 -18.33 14.49 -39.01
N ALA A 18 -17.00 14.59 -39.10
CA ALA A 18 -16.29 15.86 -39.06
C ALA A 18 -16.62 16.77 -40.27
N GLY A 19 -16.69 16.20 -41.48
CA GLY A 19 -17.06 16.95 -42.69
C GLY A 19 -18.49 17.55 -42.63
N CYS A 20 -19.46 16.76 -42.17
CA CYS A 20 -20.84 17.23 -41.98
C CYS A 20 -20.94 18.32 -40.89
N TRP A 21 -20.04 18.29 -39.91
CA TRP A 21 -19.97 19.27 -38.83
C TRP A 21 -19.41 20.62 -39.31
N VAL A 22 -18.38 20.60 -40.16
CA VAL A 22 -17.78 21.81 -40.76
C VAL A 22 -18.78 22.50 -41.71
N GLU A 23 -19.50 21.73 -42.54
CA GLU A 23 -20.48 22.28 -43.47
C GLU A 23 -21.71 22.87 -42.74
N LYS A 24 -22.17 22.22 -41.65
CA LYS A 24 -23.20 22.78 -40.76
C LYS A 24 -22.71 24.05 -40.04
N MET A 25 -21.43 24.13 -39.68
CA MET A 25 -20.86 25.29 -39.01
C MET A 25 -20.72 26.51 -39.95
N VAL A 26 -20.37 26.28 -41.22
CA VAL A 26 -20.29 27.33 -42.26
C VAL A 26 -21.68 27.85 -42.62
N ARG A 27 -22.70 26.97 -42.76
CA ARG A 27 -24.10 27.39 -42.95
C ARG A 27 -24.67 28.16 -41.76
N LYS A 28 -24.26 27.82 -40.53
CA LYS A 28 -24.68 28.54 -39.31
C LYS A 28 -24.07 29.95 -39.22
N LYS A 29 -22.88 30.18 -39.79
CA LYS A 29 -22.25 31.51 -39.85
C LYS A 29 -22.82 32.42 -40.94
N ALA A 30 -23.38 31.86 -42.02
CA ALA A 30 -23.94 32.64 -43.12
C ALA A 30 -25.31 33.29 -42.80
N GLY A 31 -25.96 32.90 -41.68
CA GLY A 31 -27.29 33.39 -41.27
C GLY A 31 -27.33 34.17 -39.96
N GLN A 32 -26.19 34.62 -39.41
CA GLN A 32 -26.19 35.44 -38.20
C GLN A 32 -26.35 36.93 -38.52
N GLU A 33 -27.58 37.43 -38.44
CA GLU A 33 -27.84 38.84 -38.13
C GLU A 33 -27.07 39.21 -36.84
N LYS A 34 -26.37 40.36 -36.87
CA LYS A 34 -25.61 40.84 -35.71
C LYS A 34 -26.59 41.21 -34.60
N PRO A 35 -26.52 40.60 -33.41
CA PRO A 35 -27.42 40.93 -32.31
C PRO A 35 -27.26 42.39 -31.90
N GLY A 36 -28.37 43.03 -31.53
CA GLY A 36 -28.39 44.40 -31.01
C GLY A 36 -27.54 44.51 -29.73
N TRP A 37 -27.08 45.72 -29.42
CA TRP A 37 -26.18 45.97 -28.28
C TRP A 37 -26.75 45.49 -26.93
N ASN A 38 -28.09 45.46 -26.79
CA ASN A 38 -28.80 44.92 -25.63
C ASN A 38 -28.84 43.38 -25.61
N ASP A 39 -29.00 42.73 -26.76
CA ASP A 39 -29.03 41.27 -26.89
C ASP A 39 -27.64 40.65 -26.63
N ALA A 40 -26.59 41.33 -27.10
CA ALA A 40 -25.19 40.93 -26.89
C ALA A 40 -24.70 41.14 -25.44
N LYS A 41 -25.41 41.93 -24.62
CA LYS A 41 -25.19 42.06 -23.17
C LYS A 41 -25.89 40.94 -22.41
N GLY A 42 -27.16 40.68 -22.72
CA GLY A 42 -27.92 39.58 -22.13
C GLY A 42 -27.27 38.21 -22.38
N GLN A 43 -26.80 37.95 -23.61
CA GLN A 43 -26.06 36.73 -23.94
C GLN A 43 -24.73 36.61 -23.18
N ARG A 44 -24.03 37.73 -22.91
CA ARG A 44 -22.77 37.73 -22.15
C ARG A 44 -22.97 37.43 -20.67
N GLU A 45 -24.07 37.89 -20.08
CA GLU A 45 -24.44 37.58 -18.70
C GLU A 45 -24.87 36.11 -18.55
N THR A 46 -25.68 35.59 -19.48
CA THR A 46 -26.07 34.17 -19.48
C THR A 46 -24.88 33.23 -19.72
N ASP A 47 -24.00 33.54 -20.68
CA ASP A 47 -22.78 32.75 -20.95
C ASP A 47 -21.81 32.77 -19.76
N GLY A 48 -21.69 33.91 -19.07
CA GLY A 48 -20.87 34.03 -17.86
C GLY A 48 -21.41 33.19 -16.69
N GLN A 49 -22.73 33.12 -16.56
CA GLN A 49 -23.41 32.34 -15.53
C GLN A 49 -23.36 30.84 -15.80
N GLU A 50 -23.50 30.43 -17.07
CA GLU A 50 -23.37 29.05 -17.51
C GLU A 50 -21.94 28.53 -17.34
N ASN A 51 -20.92 29.32 -17.72
CA ASN A 51 -19.52 28.94 -17.56
C ASN A 51 -19.12 28.83 -16.06
N LYS A 52 -19.69 29.69 -15.21
CA LYS A 52 -19.51 29.62 -13.75
C LYS A 52 -20.19 28.39 -13.14
N ASN A 53 -21.39 28.03 -13.61
CA ASN A 53 -22.09 26.81 -13.19
C ASN A 53 -21.35 25.55 -13.65
N ARG A 54 -20.87 25.51 -14.89
CA ARG A 54 -20.11 24.39 -15.44
C ARG A 54 -18.80 24.16 -14.69
N GLY A 55 -18.07 25.22 -14.37
CA GLY A 55 -16.87 25.13 -13.52
C GLY A 55 -17.16 24.67 -12.09
N ARG A 56 -18.36 24.95 -11.56
CA ARG A 56 -18.80 24.48 -10.23
C ARG A 56 -19.20 23.00 -10.25
N GLU A 57 -19.83 22.55 -11.33
CA GLU A 57 -20.20 21.15 -11.56
C GLU A 57 -18.98 20.25 -11.78
N GLU A 58 -18.01 20.69 -12.59
CA GLU A 58 -16.75 19.97 -12.81
C GLU A 58 -16.00 19.77 -11.48
N LYS A 59 -15.87 20.83 -10.67
CA LYS A 59 -15.26 20.76 -9.33
C LYS A 59 -16.01 19.83 -8.38
N ASN A 60 -17.35 19.83 -8.40
CA ASN A 60 -18.15 18.94 -7.57
C ASN A 60 -17.99 17.46 -7.99
N THR A 61 -17.91 17.21 -9.29
CA THR A 61 -17.74 15.86 -9.85
C THR A 61 -16.38 15.28 -9.49
N GLU A 62 -15.33 16.09 -9.56
CA GLU A 62 -13.98 15.70 -9.15
C GLU A 62 -13.90 15.37 -7.65
N ARG A 63 -14.51 16.21 -6.80
CA ARG A 63 -14.61 15.95 -5.36
C ARG A 63 -15.35 14.66 -5.05
N ARG A 64 -16.46 14.38 -5.74
CA ARG A 64 -17.21 13.12 -5.58
C ARG A 64 -16.36 11.90 -5.96
N ARG A 65 -15.65 11.94 -7.09
CA ARG A 65 -14.75 10.85 -7.51
C ARG A 65 -13.62 10.61 -6.52
N LYS A 66 -13.01 11.67 -5.98
CA LYS A 66 -11.94 11.55 -4.97
C LYS A 66 -12.47 10.92 -3.68
N ARG A 67 -13.65 11.35 -3.22
CA ARG A 67 -14.32 10.77 -2.04
C ARG A 67 -14.64 9.29 -2.25
N GLN A 68 -15.14 8.91 -3.42
CA GLN A 68 -15.41 7.51 -3.75
C GLN A 68 -14.14 6.66 -3.73
N ARG A 69 -13.03 7.16 -4.31
CA ARG A 69 -11.74 6.44 -4.25
C ARG A 69 -11.22 6.26 -2.82
N LEU A 70 -11.35 7.27 -1.97
CA LEU A 70 -10.99 7.16 -0.55
C LEU A 70 -11.84 6.11 0.18
N TRP A 71 -13.15 6.07 -0.07
CA TRP A 71 -14.04 5.06 0.50
C TRP A 71 -13.71 3.63 0.05
N VAL A 72 -13.43 3.46 -1.24
CA VAL A 72 -13.02 2.15 -1.77
C VAL A 72 -11.68 1.73 -1.18
N LEU A 73 -10.70 2.64 -1.12
CA LEU A 73 -9.40 2.37 -0.50
C LEU A 73 -9.55 1.93 0.97
N PHE A 74 -10.41 2.61 1.74
CA PHE A 74 -10.71 2.24 3.12
C PHE A 74 -11.31 0.83 3.22
N LEU A 75 -12.35 0.55 2.44
CA LEU A 75 -13.04 -0.74 2.48
C LEU A 75 -12.13 -1.90 2.06
N GLU A 76 -11.28 -1.70 1.05
CA GLU A 76 -10.36 -2.73 0.58
C GLU A 76 -9.23 -2.98 1.58
N THR A 77 -8.64 -1.92 2.15
CA THR A 77 -7.60 -2.07 3.20
C THR A 77 -8.16 -2.69 4.49
N LEU A 78 -9.39 -2.33 4.86
CA LEU A 78 -10.12 -2.93 5.97
C LEU A 78 -10.42 -4.41 5.73
N TYR A 79 -10.91 -4.76 4.54
CA TYR A 79 -11.16 -6.15 4.16
C TYR A 79 -9.89 -6.98 4.20
N ILE A 80 -8.81 -6.48 3.58
CA ILE A 80 -7.52 -7.17 3.57
C ILE A 80 -7.07 -7.42 5.01
N SER A 81 -7.16 -6.41 5.89
CA SER A 81 -6.64 -6.53 7.26
C SER A 81 -7.52 -7.39 8.17
N ALA A 82 -8.82 -7.48 7.92
CA ALA A 82 -9.74 -8.35 8.65
C ALA A 82 -9.60 -9.84 8.25
N PHE A 83 -9.21 -10.12 7.00
CA PHE A 83 -9.19 -11.49 6.44
C PHE A 83 -7.79 -12.01 6.10
N THR A 84 -6.73 -11.29 6.44
CA THR A 84 -5.36 -11.78 6.24
C THR A 84 -4.97 -12.74 7.37
N PHE A 85 -4.82 -14.02 7.02
CA PHE A 85 -4.30 -15.05 7.90
C PHE A 85 -3.11 -15.76 7.23
N GLY A 86 -2.00 -15.86 7.96
CA GLY A 86 -0.77 -16.52 7.52
C GLY A 86 0.29 -15.56 6.99
N GLY A 87 1.36 -15.32 7.75
CA GLY A 87 2.63 -14.72 7.28
C GLY A 87 2.59 -13.28 6.71
N GLY A 88 3.74 -12.59 6.78
CA GLY A 88 3.88 -11.22 6.27
C GLY A 88 3.68 -11.08 4.75
N PHE A 89 3.82 -12.14 3.96
CA PHE A 89 3.69 -12.09 2.49
C PHE A 89 2.26 -12.29 1.98
N VAL A 90 1.33 -12.85 2.77
CA VAL A 90 -0.06 -13.02 2.31
C VAL A 90 -0.74 -11.67 2.14
N ILE A 91 -0.42 -10.68 2.98
CA ILE A 91 -1.00 -9.36 2.81
C ILE A 91 -0.62 -8.74 1.45
N VAL A 92 0.62 -8.96 1.00
CA VAL A 92 1.12 -8.46 -0.28
C VAL A 92 0.37 -9.10 -1.44
N THR A 93 0.09 -10.41 -1.39
CA THR A 93 -0.65 -11.10 -2.46
C THR A 93 -2.11 -10.64 -2.52
N PHE A 94 -2.74 -10.39 -1.37
CA PHE A 94 -4.08 -9.79 -1.30
C PHE A 94 -4.11 -8.37 -1.86
N MET A 95 -3.12 -7.54 -1.50
CA MET A 95 -2.99 -6.18 -2.03
C MET A 95 -2.76 -6.19 -3.54
N LYS A 96 -1.92 -7.09 -4.08
CA LYS A 96 -1.74 -7.27 -5.52
C LYS A 96 -3.07 -7.62 -6.20
N ARG A 97 -3.78 -8.64 -5.71
CA ARG A 97 -5.08 -9.03 -6.28
C ARG A 97 -6.10 -7.90 -6.29
N LYS A 98 -6.15 -7.07 -5.24
CA LYS A 98 -7.10 -5.96 -5.15
C LYS A 98 -6.67 -4.75 -5.95
N PHE A 99 -5.48 -4.21 -5.70
CA PHE A 99 -5.03 -2.93 -6.25
C PHE A 99 -4.42 -3.02 -7.64
N VAL A 100 -3.85 -4.16 -8.02
CA VAL A 100 -3.29 -4.42 -9.35
C VAL A 100 -4.35 -5.09 -10.23
N ASP A 101 -4.77 -6.32 -9.88
CA ASP A 101 -5.62 -7.13 -10.77
C ASP A 101 -7.10 -6.69 -10.79
N GLY A 102 -7.62 -6.18 -9.67
CA GLY A 102 -9.01 -5.74 -9.56
C GLY A 102 -9.20 -4.29 -9.98
N LEU A 103 -8.60 -3.37 -9.23
CA LEU A 103 -8.78 -1.93 -9.36
C LEU A 103 -7.88 -1.29 -10.42
N HIS A 104 -6.78 -1.95 -10.82
CA HIS A 104 -5.80 -1.43 -11.78
C HIS A 104 -5.28 -0.03 -11.42
N TRP A 105 -5.14 0.25 -10.12
CA TRP A 105 -4.65 1.54 -9.62
C TRP A 105 -3.12 1.59 -9.54
N ILE A 106 -2.49 0.43 -9.49
CA ILE A 106 -1.05 0.23 -9.31
C ILE A 106 -0.59 -0.82 -10.32
N ASP A 107 0.57 -0.62 -10.93
CA ASP A 107 1.18 -1.62 -11.80
C ASP A 107 1.83 -2.76 -11.00
N GLU A 108 2.00 -3.93 -11.60
CA GLU A 108 2.66 -5.06 -10.93
C GLU A 108 4.09 -4.71 -10.47
N LYS A 109 4.84 -3.95 -11.27
CA LYS A 109 6.18 -3.51 -10.89
C LYS A 109 6.16 -2.55 -9.71
N GLU A 110 5.23 -1.59 -9.72
CA GLU A 110 5.07 -0.64 -8.61
C GLU A 110 4.70 -1.36 -7.31
N MET A 111 3.86 -2.41 -7.38
CA MET A 111 3.52 -3.22 -6.21
C MET A 111 4.73 -3.98 -5.65
N LEU A 112 5.61 -4.49 -6.51
CA LEU A 112 6.87 -5.12 -6.09
C LEU A 112 7.80 -4.11 -5.43
N ASP A 113 7.94 -2.90 -5.99
CA ASP A 113 8.74 -1.83 -5.41
C ASP A 113 8.20 -1.40 -4.04
N PHE A 114 6.87 -1.27 -3.90
CA PHE A 114 6.24 -0.98 -2.61
C PHE A 114 6.48 -2.08 -1.57
N THR A 115 6.45 -3.33 -2.00
CA THR A 115 6.75 -4.46 -1.11
C THR A 115 8.19 -4.43 -0.64
N ALA A 116 9.14 -4.17 -1.55
CA ALA A 116 10.55 -4.06 -1.22
C ALA A 116 10.83 -2.89 -0.25
N LEU A 117 10.19 -1.73 -0.48
CA LEU A 117 10.28 -0.57 0.42
C LEU A 117 9.63 -0.82 1.79
N ALA A 118 8.50 -1.52 1.81
CA ALA A 118 7.80 -1.86 3.06
C ALA A 118 8.61 -2.83 3.93
N GLN A 119 9.36 -3.74 3.32
CA GLN A 119 10.22 -4.71 4.00
C GLN A 119 11.57 -4.14 4.44
N SER A 120 12.13 -3.19 3.68
CA SER A 120 13.38 -2.52 4.07
C SER A 120 13.16 -1.52 5.22
N SER A 121 11.93 -1.04 5.38
CA SER A 121 11.56 -0.12 6.46
C SER A 121 11.29 -0.88 7.76
N PRO A 122 11.83 -0.44 8.91
CA PRO A 122 11.50 -1.04 10.20
C PRO A 122 10.01 -0.88 10.52
N GLY A 123 9.37 -1.94 11.01
CA GLY A 123 7.97 -1.93 11.42
C GLY A 123 7.12 -3.03 10.78
N ALA A 124 5.80 -2.90 10.91
CA ALA A 124 4.86 -3.87 10.35
C ALA A 124 4.74 -3.69 8.84
N ILE A 125 5.14 -4.72 8.08
CA ILE A 125 5.07 -4.75 6.60
C ILE A 125 3.68 -4.33 6.10
N ALA A 126 2.62 -4.78 6.78
CA ALA A 126 1.24 -4.45 6.47
C ALA A 126 0.95 -2.93 6.46
N VAL A 127 1.40 -2.23 7.50
CA VAL A 127 1.16 -0.78 7.66
C VAL A 127 2.04 -0.01 6.68
N ASN A 128 3.31 -0.39 6.54
CA ASN A 128 4.23 0.25 5.60
C ASN A 128 3.74 0.12 4.15
N ALA A 129 3.26 -1.06 3.75
CA ALA A 129 2.66 -1.28 2.43
C ALA A 129 1.37 -0.46 2.23
N ALA A 130 0.50 -0.40 3.24
CA ALA A 130 -0.72 0.41 3.20
C ALA A 130 -0.43 1.91 3.04
N ILE A 131 0.63 2.43 3.68
CA ILE A 131 1.09 3.81 3.52
C ILE A 131 1.48 4.09 2.07
N LEU A 132 2.30 3.23 1.47
CA LEU A 132 2.79 3.41 0.09
C LEU A 132 1.66 3.33 -0.93
N VAL A 133 0.76 2.36 -0.77
CA VAL A 133 -0.46 2.23 -1.60
C VAL A 133 -1.39 3.42 -1.42
N GLY A 134 -1.63 3.87 -0.18
CA GLY A 134 -2.46 5.04 0.09
C GLY A 134 -1.88 6.33 -0.51
N LEU A 135 -0.57 6.50 -0.44
CA LEU A 135 0.15 7.62 -1.03
C LEU A 135 0.00 7.63 -2.56
N LYS A 136 0.13 6.48 -3.21
CA LYS A 136 -0.01 6.34 -4.67
C LYS A 136 -1.43 6.60 -5.17
N VAL A 137 -2.45 6.13 -4.45
CA VAL A 137 -3.85 6.17 -4.91
C VAL A 137 -4.50 7.55 -4.74
N CYS A 138 -4.31 8.20 -3.59
CA CYS A 138 -5.00 9.45 -3.25
C CYS A 138 -4.09 10.51 -2.61
N GLY A 139 -2.77 10.28 -2.55
CA GLY A 139 -1.82 11.18 -1.92
C GLY A 139 -1.89 11.16 -0.38
N PRO A 140 -1.51 12.26 0.29
CA PRO A 140 -1.53 12.36 1.76
C PRO A 140 -2.85 11.95 2.45
N PRO A 141 -4.05 12.33 1.95
CA PRO A 141 -5.30 11.89 2.58
C PRO A 141 -5.57 10.39 2.38
N GLY A 142 -5.02 9.78 1.32
CA GLY A 142 -5.10 8.34 1.09
C GLY A 142 -4.29 7.55 2.13
N VAL A 143 -3.14 8.07 2.55
CA VAL A 143 -2.30 7.46 3.60
C VAL A 143 -3.06 7.31 4.90
N ALA A 144 -3.66 8.39 5.40
CA ALA A 144 -4.39 8.37 6.66
C ALA A 144 -5.54 7.34 6.62
N VAL A 145 -6.30 7.31 5.52
CA VAL A 145 -7.42 6.40 5.35
C VAL A 145 -6.96 4.94 5.22
N ALA A 146 -5.89 4.67 4.46
CA ALA A 146 -5.35 3.33 4.31
C ALA A 146 -4.81 2.78 5.64
N VAL A 147 -4.06 3.60 6.40
CA VAL A 147 -3.54 3.20 7.71
C VAL A 147 -4.67 2.95 8.69
N LEU A 148 -5.67 3.83 8.74
CA LEU A 148 -6.85 3.62 9.58
C LEU A 148 -7.59 2.33 9.20
N GLY A 149 -7.80 2.09 7.90
CA GLY A 149 -8.39 0.86 7.40
C GLY A 149 -7.59 -0.39 7.78
N THR A 150 -6.27 -0.30 7.82
CA THR A 150 -5.41 -1.43 8.20
C THR A 150 -5.36 -1.69 9.71
N VAL A 151 -5.37 -0.64 10.54
CA VAL A 151 -5.22 -0.78 11.99
C VAL A 151 -6.55 -0.99 12.71
N LEU A 152 -7.67 -0.47 12.18
CA LEU A 152 -9.00 -0.59 12.80
C LEU A 152 -9.44 -2.05 13.03
N PRO A 153 -9.35 -2.97 12.05
CA PRO A 153 -9.82 -4.34 12.21
C PRO A 153 -9.12 -5.10 13.33
N PRO A 154 -7.77 -5.16 13.40
CA PRO A 154 -7.10 -5.85 14.50
C PRO A 154 -7.39 -5.17 15.85
N MET A 155 -7.44 -3.83 15.91
CA MET A 155 -7.84 -3.12 17.13
C MET A 155 -9.23 -3.52 17.62
N ALA A 156 -10.22 -3.54 16.73
CA ALA A 156 -11.59 -3.90 17.07
C ALA A 156 -11.68 -5.36 17.53
N ILE A 157 -11.05 -6.29 16.81
CA ILE A 157 -11.04 -7.72 17.15
C ILE A 157 -10.39 -7.93 18.53
N LEU A 158 -9.21 -7.34 18.77
CA LEU A 158 -8.51 -7.45 20.05
C LEU A 158 -9.30 -6.83 21.21
N SER A 159 -9.94 -5.69 20.98
CA SER A 159 -10.78 -5.04 21.99
C SER A 159 -11.97 -5.90 22.40
N VAL A 160 -12.65 -6.51 21.42
CA VAL A 160 -13.76 -7.44 21.69
C VAL A 160 -13.27 -8.65 22.47
N ILE A 161 -12.17 -9.29 22.03
CA ILE A 161 -11.59 -10.45 22.73
C ILE A 161 -11.21 -10.08 24.17
N SER A 162 -10.56 -8.93 24.37
CA SER A 162 -10.16 -8.45 25.70
C SER A 162 -11.34 -8.23 26.63
N PHE A 163 -12.48 -7.76 26.13
CA PHE A 163 -13.67 -7.54 26.96
C PHE A 163 -14.27 -8.86 27.46
N PHE A 164 -14.30 -9.88 26.62
CA PHE A 164 -14.82 -11.20 26.99
C PHE A 164 -13.80 -12.10 27.71
N TYR A 165 -12.52 -11.72 27.70
CA TYR A 165 -11.43 -12.52 28.26
C TYR A 165 -11.68 -12.94 29.72
N GLU A 166 -12.12 -12.01 30.57
CA GLU A 166 -12.41 -12.28 31.99
C GLU A 166 -13.49 -13.34 32.19
N THR A 167 -14.53 -13.32 31.35
CA THR A 167 -15.63 -14.29 31.43
C THR A 167 -15.20 -15.68 30.96
N PHE A 168 -14.33 -15.74 29.94
CA PHE A 168 -13.81 -17.00 29.42
C PHE A 168 -12.73 -17.62 30.33
N SER A 169 -11.89 -16.79 30.97
CA SER A 169 -10.82 -17.25 31.87
C SER A 169 -11.36 -17.88 33.15
N ALA A 170 -12.58 -17.53 33.57
CA ALA A 170 -13.23 -18.14 34.73
C ALA A 170 -13.48 -19.65 34.58
N ASN A 171 -13.50 -20.19 33.35
CA ASN A 171 -13.66 -21.62 33.12
C ASN A 171 -12.29 -22.33 33.04
N PRO A 172 -12.01 -23.33 33.91
CA PRO A 172 -10.72 -24.00 33.95
C PRO A 172 -10.31 -24.66 32.63
N TYR A 173 -11.27 -25.19 31.85
CA TYR A 173 -10.97 -25.80 30.54
C TYR A 173 -10.49 -24.78 29.50
N VAL A 174 -11.03 -23.56 29.54
CA VAL A 174 -10.66 -22.50 28.60
C VAL A 174 -9.30 -21.90 28.99
N ALA A 175 -9.04 -21.73 30.28
CA ALA A 175 -7.73 -21.28 30.78
C ALA A 175 -6.60 -22.24 30.38
N LEU A 176 -6.80 -23.55 30.52
CA LEU A 176 -5.84 -24.56 30.05
C LEU A 176 -5.61 -24.49 28.54
N THR A 177 -6.66 -24.26 27.76
CA THR A 177 -6.56 -24.10 26.30
C THR A 177 -5.76 -22.85 25.93
N MET A 178 -5.96 -21.73 26.64
CA MET A 178 -5.20 -20.49 26.45
C MET A 178 -3.71 -20.69 26.74
N GLN A 179 -3.35 -21.43 27.80
CA GLN A 179 -1.96 -21.79 28.09
C GLN A 179 -1.35 -22.67 26.97
N GLY A 180 -2.12 -23.62 26.45
CA GLY A 180 -1.71 -24.42 25.28
C GLY A 180 -1.43 -23.56 24.04
N MET A 181 -2.28 -22.55 23.77
CA MET A 181 -2.04 -21.59 22.69
C MET A 181 -0.76 -20.78 22.91
N GLN A 182 -0.49 -20.31 24.13
CA GLN A 182 0.75 -19.59 24.45
C GLN A 182 1.99 -20.45 24.20
N ALA A 183 1.95 -21.73 24.58
CA ALA A 183 3.02 -22.69 24.28
C ALA A 183 3.20 -22.89 22.77
N GLY A 184 2.10 -22.95 22.00
CA GLY A 184 2.14 -23.01 20.54
C GLY A 184 2.79 -21.78 19.91
N VAL A 185 2.45 -20.57 20.37
CA VAL A 185 3.08 -19.33 19.91
C VAL A 185 4.58 -19.33 20.24
N ALA A 186 4.98 -19.76 21.44
CA ALA A 186 6.38 -19.88 21.81
C ALA A 186 7.14 -20.87 20.91
N ALA A 187 6.53 -22.02 20.57
CA ALA A 187 7.10 -23.01 19.66
C ALA A 187 7.28 -22.44 18.24
N VAL A 188 6.31 -21.69 17.72
CA VAL A 188 6.40 -21.04 16.39
C VAL A 188 7.49 -19.96 16.38
N ILE A 189 7.60 -19.15 17.43
CA ILE A 189 8.66 -18.14 17.55
C ILE A 189 10.03 -18.83 17.57
N LEU A 190 10.17 -19.92 18.33
CA LEU A 190 11.40 -20.70 18.40
C LEU A 190 11.75 -21.32 17.04
N ASP A 191 10.78 -21.85 16.33
CA ASP A 191 10.95 -22.43 14.98
C ASP A 191 11.49 -21.38 14.01
N VAL A 192 10.86 -20.19 13.95
CA VAL A 192 11.32 -19.08 13.12
C VAL A 192 12.72 -18.61 13.53
N ALA A 193 13.01 -18.53 14.84
CA ALA A 193 14.33 -18.15 15.33
C ALA A 193 15.41 -19.17 14.93
N CYS A 194 15.10 -20.47 15.01
CA CYS A 194 15.97 -21.56 14.58
C CYS A 194 16.17 -21.57 13.06
N GLU A 195 15.12 -21.34 12.28
CA GLU A 195 15.19 -21.27 10.82
C GLU A 195 16.13 -20.13 10.38
N LEU A 196 15.96 -18.94 10.96
CA LEU A 196 16.84 -17.79 10.69
C LEU A 196 18.27 -18.05 11.17
N GLY A 197 18.44 -18.65 12.36
CA GLY A 197 19.75 -18.97 12.92
C GLY A 197 20.52 -20.03 12.12
N THR A 198 19.84 -21.07 11.63
CA THR A 198 20.45 -22.11 10.78
C THR A 198 20.84 -21.58 9.41
N GLY A 199 20.09 -20.62 8.85
CA GLY A 199 20.48 -19.89 7.64
C GLY A 199 21.84 -19.22 7.79
N VAL A 200 22.07 -18.54 8.92
CA VAL A 200 23.36 -17.91 9.24
C VAL A 200 24.46 -18.94 9.49
N ALA A 201 24.16 -20.05 10.18
CA ALA A 201 25.13 -21.10 10.45
C ALA A 201 25.59 -21.84 9.18
N ARG A 202 24.72 -21.97 8.18
CA ARG A 202 25.01 -22.64 6.90
C ARG A 202 26.04 -21.89 6.06
N GLU A 203 26.22 -20.60 6.28
CA GLU A 203 27.22 -19.76 5.62
C GLU A 203 28.68 -20.14 5.99
N ARG A 204 28.88 -21.12 6.91
CA ARG A 204 30.16 -21.77 7.27
C ARG A 204 31.27 -20.82 7.75
N SER A 205 30.97 -19.54 7.95
CA SER A 205 31.91 -18.59 8.55
C SER A 205 31.85 -18.68 10.07
N ILE A 206 32.90 -19.23 10.69
CA ILE A 206 33.06 -19.35 12.15
C ILE A 206 32.75 -18.05 12.90
N TYR A 207 33.06 -16.92 12.27
CA TYR A 207 32.84 -15.58 12.81
C TYR A 207 31.35 -15.21 12.93
N SER A 208 30.50 -15.61 11.98
CA SER A 208 29.06 -15.30 12.03
C SER A 208 28.38 -16.08 13.15
N VAL A 209 28.79 -17.33 13.37
CA VAL A 209 28.32 -18.17 14.47
C VAL A 209 28.80 -17.62 15.82
N LEU A 210 30.04 -17.14 15.92
CA LEU A 210 30.57 -16.50 17.13
C LEU A 210 29.82 -15.20 17.50
N ILE A 211 29.50 -14.35 16.51
CA ILE A 211 28.71 -13.14 16.75
C ILE A 211 27.30 -13.49 17.21
N LEU A 212 26.67 -14.49 16.59
CA LEU A 212 25.33 -14.95 16.97
C LEU A 212 25.30 -15.51 18.41
N ALA A 213 26.21 -16.42 18.73
CA ALA A 213 26.32 -17.01 20.06
C ALA A 213 26.71 -15.96 21.12
N GLY A 214 27.61 -15.03 20.77
CA GLY A 214 28.01 -13.93 21.65
C GLY A 214 26.87 -12.94 21.91
N ALA A 215 26.07 -12.59 20.90
CA ALA A 215 24.90 -11.73 21.05
C ALA A 215 23.82 -12.40 21.91
N PHE A 216 23.56 -13.69 21.69
CA PHE A 216 22.60 -14.45 22.49
C PHE A 216 23.06 -14.56 23.96
N ALA A 217 24.34 -14.86 24.20
CA ALA A 217 24.88 -14.91 25.55
C ALA A 217 24.87 -13.53 26.23
N ALA A 218 25.17 -12.45 25.51
CA ALA A 218 25.14 -11.08 26.04
C ALA A 218 23.72 -10.64 26.41
N ASP A 219 22.72 -10.98 25.60
CA ASP A 219 21.30 -10.72 25.88
C ASP A 219 20.85 -11.50 27.14
N PHE A 220 21.15 -12.81 27.18
CA PHE A 220 20.70 -13.69 28.26
C PHE A 220 21.39 -13.42 29.60
N PHE A 221 22.70 -13.14 29.63
CA PHE A 221 23.46 -12.97 30.86
C PHE A 221 23.55 -11.52 31.36
N LEU A 222 23.63 -10.53 30.48
CA LEU A 222 23.89 -9.14 30.88
C LEU A 222 22.66 -8.23 30.81
N GLY A 223 21.52 -8.71 30.29
CA GLY A 223 20.29 -7.91 30.19
C GLY A 223 20.50 -6.57 29.47
N ILE A 224 21.48 -6.52 28.56
CA ILE A 224 21.87 -5.30 27.86
C ILE A 224 20.74 -4.94 26.88
N ASN A 225 20.45 -3.64 26.76
CA ASN A 225 19.45 -3.15 25.82
C ASN A 225 19.77 -3.64 24.40
N VAL A 226 18.78 -4.25 23.74
CA VAL A 226 18.86 -4.80 22.37
C VAL A 226 19.46 -3.81 21.38
N ILE A 227 19.22 -2.51 21.57
CA ILE A 227 19.80 -1.43 20.75
C ILE A 227 21.34 -1.47 20.76
N CYS A 228 21.97 -1.67 21.91
CA CYS A 228 23.44 -1.75 22.03
C CYS A 228 23.98 -3.02 21.36
N ILE A 229 23.24 -4.13 21.42
CA ILE A 229 23.60 -5.39 20.76
C ILE A 229 23.60 -5.20 19.24
N ILE A 230 22.54 -4.57 18.69
CA ILE A 230 22.44 -4.27 17.26
C ILE A 230 23.59 -3.34 16.81
N LEU A 231 23.90 -2.29 17.57
CA LEU A 231 24.97 -1.35 17.23
C LEU A 231 26.36 -1.99 17.23
N THR A 232 26.67 -2.80 18.23
CA THR A 232 27.97 -3.49 18.32
C THR A 232 28.12 -4.58 17.25
N ALA A 233 27.07 -5.34 16.96
CA ALA A 233 27.05 -6.30 15.86
C ALA A 233 27.22 -5.62 14.49
N ALA A 234 26.54 -4.50 14.26
CA ALA A 234 26.67 -3.72 13.03
C ALA A 234 28.08 -3.14 12.88
N ALA A 235 28.67 -2.59 13.95
CA ALA A 235 30.02 -2.07 13.95
C ALA A 235 31.06 -3.17 13.67
N ALA A 236 30.93 -4.33 14.31
CA ALA A 236 31.79 -5.49 14.08
C ALA A 236 31.69 -6.01 12.63
N GLY A 237 30.47 -6.07 12.09
CA GLY A 237 30.22 -6.45 10.69
C GLY A 237 30.84 -5.46 9.69
N ALA A 238 30.64 -4.15 9.91
CA ALA A 238 31.18 -3.09 9.06
C ALA A 238 32.72 -3.07 9.08
N LEU A 239 33.33 -3.17 10.27
CA LEU A 239 34.79 -3.21 10.42
C LEU A 239 35.40 -4.38 9.65
N ARG A 240 34.78 -5.56 9.74
CA ARG A 240 35.21 -6.74 9.00
C ARG A 240 35.06 -6.56 7.49
N MET A 241 33.96 -5.96 7.03
CA MET A 241 33.75 -5.68 5.62
C MET A 241 34.84 -4.75 5.06
N VAL A 242 35.22 -3.72 5.82
CA VAL A 242 36.30 -2.80 5.45
C VAL A 242 37.66 -3.50 5.39
N ILE A 243 38.01 -4.33 6.38
CA ILE A 243 39.25 -5.10 6.39
C ILE A 243 39.31 -6.10 5.22
N PHE A 244 38.18 -6.75 4.92
CA PHE A 244 38.11 -7.72 3.82
C PHE A 244 38.18 -7.06 2.43
N ARG A 245 37.59 -5.86 2.26
CA ARG A 245 37.74 -5.07 1.03
C ARG A 245 39.19 -4.63 0.82
N ARG A 246 39.92 -4.26 1.89
CA ARG A 246 41.34 -3.87 1.81
C ARG A 246 42.23 -5.02 1.37
N ARG A 247 42.04 -6.24 1.89
CA ARG A 247 42.83 -7.42 1.47
C ARG A 247 42.62 -7.86 0.02
N ARG A 248 41.50 -7.50 -0.61
CA ARG A 248 41.25 -7.75 -2.04
C ARG A 248 41.87 -6.69 -2.97
N ALA A 249 42.20 -5.51 -2.44
CA ALA A 249 42.83 -4.45 -3.24
C ALA A 249 44.36 -4.58 -3.32
N GLU A 250 44.97 -5.41 -2.45
CA GLU A 250 46.41 -5.70 -2.42
C GLU A 250 46.79 -7.00 -3.16
N ARG A 251 45.82 -7.70 -3.77
CA ARG A 251 46.06 -8.86 -4.67
C ARG A 251 45.65 -8.49 -6.08
#